data_AF-A0A540N3M4-F1
#
_entry.id   AF-A0A540N3M4-F1
#
_cell.length_a   1.000
_cell.length_b   1.000
_cell.length_c   1.000
_cell.angle_alpha   90.00
_cell.angle_beta   90.00
_cell.angle_gamma   90.00
#
_symmetry.space_group_name_H-M   'P 1'
#
loop_
_entity.id
_entity.type
_entity.pdbx_description
1 polymer ?
#
loop_
_entity_poly.entity_id
_entity_poly.type
_entity_poly.pdbx_seq_one_letter_code
_entity_poly.pdbx_strand_id
1 'polypeptide(L)'
;MVKLVQKIIQARKKKSDIISNKVPKDVVDVLLSDTSEKLTDNLIADNMIHMMIPGEDSEPLLMTIAENTKLKTQKDELGEPLCWSDYLSLPFTQNVITETLRMGNIITGVMRKAMKDVEIKGYLIPKGWCVFTYFRSVHLDQNNYDWPYHFNPWRWQDKDMSSCNFTPFGGGQRLCPGLDLARLEASIFLHYFVTQFRYN
;
A
#
# COMPACT_ATOMS: atom_id res chain seq x y z
N MET A 1 -8.05 3.73 -21.43
CA MET A 1 -6.92 4.13 -20.58
C MET A 1 -5.62 4.29 -21.38
N VAL A 2 -5.10 3.24 -22.05
CA VAL A 2 -3.83 3.26 -22.81
C VAL A 2 -3.66 4.46 -23.76
N LYS A 3 -4.64 4.71 -24.65
CA LYS A 3 -4.59 5.83 -25.60
C LYS A 3 -4.50 7.20 -24.92
N LEU A 4 -5.07 7.36 -23.72
CA LEU A 4 -5.01 8.60 -22.96
C LEU A 4 -3.61 8.79 -22.36
N VAL A 5 -3.07 7.75 -21.74
CA VAL A 5 -1.72 7.75 -21.15
C VAL A 5 -0.66 8.01 -22.22
N GLN A 6 -0.77 7.38 -23.39
CA GLN A 6 0.14 7.64 -24.52
C GLN A 6 0.10 9.10 -24.99
N LYS A 7 -1.09 9.72 -25.06
CA LYS A 7 -1.20 11.15 -25.40
C LYS A 7 -0.50 12.04 -24.36
N ILE A 8 -0.60 11.71 -23.07
CA ILE A 8 0.09 12.43 -21.99
C ILE A 8 1.61 12.30 -22.14
N ILE A 9 2.11 11.08 -22.38
CA ILE A 9 3.54 10.80 -22.60
C ILE A 9 4.08 11.62 -23.78
N GLN A 10 3.39 11.58 -24.93
CA GLN A 10 3.79 12.34 -26.12
C GLN A 10 3.78 13.85 -25.89
N ALA A 11 2.78 14.37 -25.18
CA ALA A 11 2.71 15.78 -24.84
C ALA A 11 3.86 16.21 -23.91
N ARG A 12 4.31 15.34 -23.00
CA ARG A 12 5.43 15.60 -22.10
C ARG A 12 6.79 15.52 -22.80
N LYS A 13 7.02 14.54 -23.68
CA LYS A 13 8.25 14.45 -24.49
C LYS A 13 8.51 15.73 -25.28
N LYS A 14 7.48 16.24 -25.97
CA LYS A 14 7.55 17.51 -26.72
C LYS A 14 7.93 18.73 -25.85
N LYS A 15 7.63 18.70 -24.55
CA LYS A 15 8.02 19.75 -23.58
C LYS A 15 9.39 19.50 -22.96
N SER A 16 9.81 18.24 -22.85
CA SER A 16 11.09 17.83 -22.25
C SER A 16 12.29 18.19 -23.12
N ASP A 17 12.14 18.16 -24.45
CA ASP A 17 13.18 18.61 -25.40
C ASP A 17 13.59 20.09 -25.20
N ILE A 18 12.84 20.85 -24.39
CA ILE A 18 13.04 22.27 -24.13
C ILE A 18 13.72 22.52 -22.76
N ILE A 19 13.79 21.53 -21.84
CA ILE A 19 14.24 21.76 -20.45
C ILE A 19 15.02 20.55 -19.91
N SER A 20 16.34 20.47 -20.17
CA SER A 20 17.15 19.28 -19.85
C SER A 20 17.61 19.15 -18.39
N ASN A 21 17.25 20.05 -17.47
CA ASN A 21 17.83 20.13 -16.11
C ASN A 21 16.80 20.21 -14.97
N LYS A 22 15.58 19.68 -15.13
CA LYS A 22 14.55 19.75 -14.09
C LYS A 22 14.50 18.47 -13.25
N VAL A 23 14.40 18.63 -11.93
CA VAL A 23 14.10 17.52 -11.00
C VAL A 23 12.78 16.86 -11.43
N PRO A 24 12.73 15.53 -11.60
CA PRO A 24 11.50 14.81 -11.94
C PRO A 24 10.40 15.11 -10.92
N LYS A 25 9.21 15.49 -11.39
CA LYS A 25 8.11 15.87 -10.50
C LYS A 25 7.15 14.74 -10.18
N ASP A 26 7.07 13.76 -11.07
CA ASP A 26 6.21 12.60 -10.94
C ASP A 26 6.81 11.40 -11.66
N VAL A 27 6.10 10.28 -11.59
CA VAL A 27 6.54 9.00 -12.13
C VAL A 27 6.73 9.05 -13.65
N VAL A 28 5.96 9.87 -14.38
CA VAL A 28 6.11 9.97 -15.84
C VAL A 28 7.44 10.64 -16.17
N ASP A 29 7.79 11.71 -15.45
CA ASP A 29 9.07 12.38 -15.63
C ASP A 29 10.24 11.45 -15.29
N VAL A 30 10.11 10.65 -14.22
CA VAL A 30 11.12 9.64 -13.84
C VAL A 30 11.30 8.60 -14.96
N LEU A 31 10.20 8.03 -15.46
CA LEU A 31 10.27 7.01 -16.52
C LEU A 31 10.78 7.57 -17.85
N LEU A 32 10.48 8.84 -18.16
CA LEU A 32 10.97 9.52 -19.36
C LEU A 32 12.45 9.91 -19.27
N SER A 33 13.00 10.05 -18.06
CA SER A 33 14.40 10.38 -17.83
C SER A 33 15.36 9.17 -17.96
N ASP A 34 14.82 7.98 -18.21
CA ASP A 34 15.63 6.77 -18.39
C ASP A 34 16.54 6.88 -19.63
N THR A 35 17.85 6.78 -19.39
CA THR A 35 18.88 6.82 -20.44
C THR A 35 19.21 5.43 -20.99
N SER A 36 18.60 4.37 -20.46
CA SER A 36 18.92 2.99 -20.82
C SER A 36 18.34 2.53 -22.17
N GLU A 37 17.47 3.36 -22.79
CA GLU A 37 16.70 3.08 -24.01
C GLU A 37 15.80 1.83 -23.94
N LYS A 38 15.68 1.19 -22.78
CA LYS A 38 14.85 -0.02 -22.59
C LYS A 38 13.37 0.32 -22.39
N LEU A 39 13.06 1.52 -21.89
CA LEU A 39 11.70 1.97 -21.64
C LEU A 39 11.06 2.55 -22.90
N THR A 40 10.39 1.70 -23.67
CA THR A 40 9.54 2.14 -24.80
C THR A 40 8.29 2.87 -24.31
N ASP A 41 7.67 3.71 -25.16
CA ASP A 41 6.44 4.42 -24.83
C ASP A 41 5.31 3.49 -24.38
N ASN A 42 5.23 2.29 -24.98
CA ASN A 42 4.27 1.27 -24.59
C ASN A 42 4.57 0.74 -23.19
N LEU A 43 5.84 0.46 -22.88
CA LEU A 43 6.23 -0.03 -21.57
C LEU A 43 6.06 1.03 -20.47
N ILE A 44 6.30 2.31 -20.79
CA ILE A 44 6.02 3.43 -19.89
C ILE A 44 4.51 3.53 -19.64
N ALA A 45 3.69 3.47 -20.69
CA ALA A 45 2.24 3.51 -20.57
C ALA A 45 1.70 2.33 -19.75
N ASP A 46 2.21 1.13 -19.98
CA ASP A 46 1.84 -0.08 -19.24
C ASP A 46 2.24 0.03 -17.77
N ASN A 47 3.48 0.45 -17.48
CA ASN A 47 3.92 0.69 -16.10
C ASN A 47 3.03 1.71 -15.39
N MET A 48 2.69 2.82 -16.05
CA MET A 48 1.78 3.82 -15.49
C MET A 48 0.42 3.22 -15.13
N ILE A 49 -0.18 2.44 -16.04
CA ILE A 49 -1.47 1.79 -15.80
C ILE A 49 -1.36 0.77 -14.68
N HIS A 50 -0.29 -0.04 -14.67
CA HIS A 50 -0.04 -1.02 -13.62
C HIS A 50 0.16 -0.40 -12.23
N MET A 51 0.64 0.85 -12.15
CA MET A 51 0.73 1.59 -10.89
C MET A 51 -0.60 2.24 -10.47
N MET A 52 -1.50 2.55 -11.42
CA MET A 52 -2.81 3.14 -11.12
C MET A 52 -3.82 2.13 -10.55
N ILE A 53 -3.84 0.90 -11.07
CA ILE A 53 -4.83 -0.11 -10.70
C ILE A 53 -4.83 -0.42 -9.18
N PRO A 54 -3.68 -0.67 -8.53
CA PRO A 54 -3.66 -0.97 -7.10
C PRO A 54 -4.23 0.16 -6.23
N GLY A 55 -3.98 1.42 -6.60
CA GLY A 55 -4.49 2.57 -5.87
C GLY A 55 -6.01 2.71 -6.01
N GLU A 56 -6.57 2.42 -7.18
CA GLU A 56 -8.02 2.47 -7.41
C GLU A 56 -8.77 1.34 -6.67
N ASP A 57 -8.24 0.12 -6.66
CA ASP A 57 -8.95 -1.05 -6.12
C ASP A 57 -8.73 -1.24 -4.61
N SER A 58 -7.53 -0.95 -4.10
CA SER A 58 -7.13 -1.34 -2.74
C SER A 58 -7.33 -0.22 -1.72
N GLU A 59 -7.11 1.04 -2.09
CA GLU A 59 -7.17 2.17 -1.15
C GLU A 59 -8.59 2.50 -0.65
N PRO A 60 -9.64 2.53 -1.49
CA PRO A 60 -10.99 2.82 -1.00
C PRO A 60 -11.47 1.79 0.04
N LEU A 61 -11.07 0.53 -0.12
CA LEU A 61 -11.41 -0.52 0.83
C LEU A 61 -10.67 -0.34 2.17
N LEU A 62 -9.42 0.12 2.13
CA LEU A 62 -8.65 0.49 3.32
C LEU A 62 -9.31 1.65 4.08
N MET A 63 -9.77 2.68 3.35
CA MET A 63 -10.38 3.88 3.92
C MET A 63 -11.75 3.61 4.56
N THR A 64 -12.53 2.67 4.02
CA THR A 64 -13.88 2.34 4.54
C THR A 64 -13.85 1.62 5.89
N ILE A 65 -12.78 0.88 6.19
CA ILE A 65 -12.73 -0.04 7.34
C ILE A 65 -11.99 0.58 8.55
N ALA A 66 -11.38 1.76 8.38
CA ALA A 66 -10.65 2.41 9.46
C ALA A 66 -11.55 3.35 10.25
N GLU A 67 -12.01 2.89 11.41
CA GLU A 67 -12.79 3.69 12.35
C GLU A 67 -11.88 4.22 13.46
N ASN A 68 -11.82 5.55 13.64
CA ASN A 68 -11.04 6.16 14.71
C ASN A 68 -11.73 7.41 15.28
N THR A 69 -12.72 7.20 16.13
CA THR A 69 -13.46 8.29 16.80
C THR A 69 -12.66 8.97 17.92
N LYS A 70 -11.53 8.40 18.37
CA LYS A 70 -10.81 8.87 19.58
C LYS A 70 -9.70 9.90 19.31
N LEU A 71 -9.24 10.05 18.06
CA LEU A 71 -8.21 11.05 17.69
C LEU A 71 -8.75 12.47 17.44
N LYS A 72 -10.08 12.64 17.39
CA LYS A 72 -10.72 13.94 17.18
C LYS A 72 -10.29 14.98 18.21
N THR A 73 -9.99 14.57 19.44
CA THR A 73 -9.88 15.49 20.57
C THR A 73 -8.54 16.23 20.69
N GLN A 74 -7.49 15.84 19.95
CA GLN A 74 -6.13 16.41 20.15
C GLN A 74 -5.68 17.41 19.08
N LYS A 75 -6.28 17.44 17.88
CA LYS A 75 -5.81 18.30 16.77
C LYS A 75 -6.78 19.42 16.37
N ASP A 76 -8.03 19.41 16.84
CA ASP A 76 -8.99 20.51 16.61
C ASP A 76 -8.54 21.84 17.27
N GLU A 77 -7.58 21.81 18.21
CA GLU A 77 -7.14 23.00 18.95
C GLU A 77 -6.08 23.86 18.24
N LEU A 78 -5.38 23.32 17.22
CA LEU A 78 -4.19 23.98 16.63
C LEU A 78 -4.42 24.61 15.25
N GLY A 79 -5.40 24.15 14.48
CA GLY A 79 -5.73 24.74 13.17
C GLY A 79 -4.61 24.71 12.10
N GLU A 80 -3.54 23.94 12.33
CA GLU A 80 -2.39 23.87 11.43
C GLU A 80 -2.55 22.81 10.32
N PRO A 81 -2.04 23.06 9.10
CA PRO A 81 -2.05 22.07 8.02
C PRO A 81 -1.13 20.89 8.34
N LEU A 82 -1.50 19.68 7.88
CA LEU A 82 -0.67 18.49 8.03
C LEU A 82 0.70 18.67 7.34
N CYS A 83 1.77 18.36 8.06
CA CYS A 83 3.13 18.24 7.53
C CYS A 83 3.61 16.78 7.55
N TRP A 84 4.71 16.49 6.86
CA TRP A 84 5.25 15.11 6.77
C TRP A 84 5.52 14.47 8.14
N SER A 85 6.00 15.25 9.11
CA SER A 85 6.27 14.75 10.47
C SER A 85 5.00 14.41 11.25
N ASP A 86 3.85 14.98 10.89
CA ASP A 86 2.58 14.65 11.52
C ASP A 86 2.14 13.22 11.24
N TYR A 87 2.45 12.70 10.05
CA TYR A 87 2.17 11.30 9.71
C TYR A 87 2.92 10.35 10.66
N LEU A 88 4.19 10.66 10.96
CA LEU A 88 5.02 9.86 11.87
C LEU A 88 4.57 9.99 13.34
N SER A 89 3.83 11.05 13.69
CA SER A 89 3.40 11.34 15.06
C SER A 89 1.98 10.87 15.40
N LEU A 90 1.34 10.09 14.51
CA LEU A 90 0.01 9.50 14.74
C LEU A 90 0.07 7.98 15.00
N PRO A 91 0.67 7.52 16.12
CA PRO A 91 0.88 6.10 16.38
C PRO A 91 -0.44 5.31 16.46
N PHE A 92 -1.48 5.91 17.02
CA PHE A 92 -2.78 5.24 17.12
C PHE A 92 -3.47 5.11 15.75
N THR A 93 -3.32 6.08 14.83
CA THR A 93 -3.79 5.94 13.44
C THR A 93 -3.11 4.76 12.76
N GLN A 94 -1.81 4.59 12.96
CA GLN A 94 -1.08 3.45 12.39
C GLN A 94 -1.58 2.12 12.95
N ASN A 95 -1.95 2.06 14.23
CA ASN A 95 -2.55 0.87 14.84
C ASN A 95 -3.92 0.54 14.24
N VAL A 96 -4.76 1.57 13.99
CA VAL A 96 -6.05 1.41 13.31
C VAL A 96 -5.85 0.89 11.89
N ILE A 97 -4.98 1.53 11.10
CA ILE A 97 -4.67 1.10 9.72
C ILE A 97 -4.15 -0.35 9.71
N THR A 98 -3.27 -0.69 10.64
CA THR A 98 -2.69 -2.05 10.75
C THR A 98 -3.78 -3.08 11.08
N GLU A 99 -4.67 -2.80 12.03
CA GLU A 99 -5.78 -3.70 12.36
C GLU A 99 -6.80 -3.81 11.22
N THR A 100 -7.07 -2.70 10.54
CA THR A 100 -7.91 -2.66 9.35
C THR A 100 -7.34 -3.53 8.24
N LEU A 101 -6.03 -3.46 7.97
CA LEU A 101 -5.37 -4.32 6.99
C LEU A 101 -5.44 -5.80 7.39
N ARG A 102 -5.26 -6.12 8.68
CA ARG A 102 -5.35 -7.49 9.21
C ARG A 102 -6.75 -8.09 9.03
N MET A 103 -7.79 -7.34 9.36
CA MET A 103 -9.17 -7.85 9.30
C MET A 103 -9.78 -7.74 7.91
N GLY A 104 -9.58 -6.60 7.26
CA GLY A 104 -10.08 -6.32 5.92
C GLY A 104 -9.55 -7.31 4.89
N ASN A 105 -8.29 -7.77 5.03
CA ASN A 105 -7.67 -8.73 4.11
C ASN A 105 -7.88 -8.34 2.63
N ILE A 106 -7.66 -7.05 2.33
CA ILE A 106 -7.82 -6.44 1.00
C ILE A 106 -7.15 -7.30 -0.07
N ILE A 107 -5.92 -7.73 0.22
CA ILE A 107 -5.24 -8.80 -0.53
C ILE A 107 -5.28 -10.08 0.32
N THR A 108 -6.05 -11.06 -0.13
CA THR A 108 -6.25 -12.33 0.61
C THR A 108 -5.07 -13.29 0.51
N GLY A 109 -4.25 -13.14 -0.53
CA GLY A 109 -3.06 -13.95 -0.75
C GLY A 109 -2.39 -13.61 -2.07
N VAL A 110 -1.29 -14.30 -2.35
CA VAL A 110 -0.50 -14.10 -3.58
C VAL A 110 -0.20 -15.42 -4.28
N MET A 111 -0.26 -15.39 -5.61
CA MET A 111 0.15 -16.52 -6.44
C MET A 111 1.67 -16.51 -6.65
N ARG A 112 2.28 -17.70 -6.61
CA ARG A 112 3.69 -17.94 -6.89
C ARG A 112 3.83 -19.19 -7.75
N LYS A 113 4.94 -19.31 -8.47
CA LYS A 113 5.32 -20.53 -9.21
C LYS A 113 6.64 -21.05 -8.66
N ALA A 114 6.69 -22.34 -8.34
CA ALA A 114 7.92 -23.00 -7.93
C ALA A 114 8.89 -23.06 -9.12
N MET A 115 10.04 -22.39 -9.03
CA MET A 115 11.05 -22.37 -10.11
C MET A 115 12.01 -23.57 -10.05
N LYS A 116 11.98 -24.29 -8.92
CA LYS A 116 12.69 -25.54 -8.63
C LYS A 116 11.85 -26.35 -7.66
N ASP A 117 12.22 -27.60 -7.42
CA ASP A 117 11.62 -28.38 -6.33
C ASP A 117 11.94 -27.69 -5.00
N VAL A 118 10.93 -27.52 -4.15
CA VAL A 118 11.05 -26.86 -2.85
C VAL A 118 10.42 -27.72 -1.79
N GLU A 119 11.14 -27.96 -0.69
CA GLU A 119 10.59 -28.62 0.49
C GLU A 119 10.18 -27.57 1.53
N ILE A 120 8.93 -27.63 2.00
CA ILE A 120 8.40 -26.74 3.04
C ILE A 120 7.71 -27.59 4.10
N LYS A 121 8.20 -27.53 5.35
CA LYS A 121 7.64 -28.28 6.50
C LYS A 121 7.45 -29.78 6.20
N GLY A 122 8.39 -30.40 5.48
CA GLY A 122 8.33 -31.81 5.08
C GLY A 122 7.48 -32.13 3.84
N TYR A 123 6.86 -31.12 3.22
CA TYR A 123 6.10 -31.27 1.98
C TYR A 123 6.94 -30.85 0.77
N LEU A 124 7.04 -31.73 -0.22
CA LEU A 124 7.68 -31.43 -1.50
C LEU A 124 6.70 -30.69 -2.43
N ILE A 125 7.09 -29.51 -2.89
CA ILE A 125 6.41 -28.73 -3.93
C ILE A 125 7.26 -28.86 -5.21
N PRO A 126 6.81 -29.61 -6.22
CA PRO A 126 7.57 -29.80 -7.44
C PRO A 126 7.73 -28.51 -8.25
N LYS A 127 8.83 -28.42 -8.99
CA LYS A 127 9.10 -27.37 -9.97
C LYS A 127 7.92 -27.26 -10.95
N GLY A 128 7.54 -26.02 -11.21
CA GLY A 128 6.45 -25.68 -12.12
C GLY A 128 5.09 -25.53 -11.46
N TRP A 129 4.92 -26.01 -10.23
CA TRP A 129 3.65 -25.89 -9.51
C TRP A 129 3.34 -24.44 -9.15
N CYS A 130 2.06 -24.08 -9.27
CA CYS A 130 1.55 -22.83 -8.75
C CYS A 130 1.13 -23.00 -7.28
N VAL A 131 1.56 -22.07 -6.43
CA VAL A 131 1.27 -22.05 -5.00
C VAL A 131 0.55 -20.75 -4.69
N PHE A 132 -0.57 -20.84 -3.98
CA PHE A 132 -1.27 -19.68 -3.44
C PHE A 132 -0.91 -19.51 -1.97
N THR A 133 -0.18 -18.45 -1.64
CA THR A 133 0.14 -18.10 -0.25
C THR A 133 -1.02 -17.30 0.32
N TYR A 134 -1.82 -17.94 1.17
CA TYR A 134 -3.06 -17.38 1.69
C TYR A 134 -2.84 -16.60 3.00
N PHE A 135 -2.64 -15.28 2.90
CA PHE A 135 -2.34 -14.39 4.02
C PHE A 135 -3.46 -14.35 5.07
N ARG A 136 -4.72 -14.41 4.62
CA ARG A 136 -5.89 -14.32 5.51
C ARG A 136 -5.90 -15.41 6.60
N SER A 137 -5.35 -16.59 6.32
CA SER A 137 -5.24 -17.65 7.33
C SER A 137 -4.42 -17.20 8.55
N VAL A 138 -3.24 -16.61 8.31
CA VAL A 138 -2.33 -16.16 9.37
C VAL A 138 -2.92 -14.96 10.10
N HIS A 139 -3.50 -14.01 9.35
CA HIS A 139 -4.11 -12.80 9.92
C HIS A 139 -5.30 -13.09 10.85
N LEU A 140 -5.99 -14.22 10.67
CA LEU A 140 -7.17 -14.61 11.47
C LEU A 140 -6.91 -15.81 12.39
N ASP A 141 -5.67 -16.26 12.51
CA ASP A 141 -5.30 -17.40 13.36
C ASP A 141 -5.35 -17.03 14.85
N GLN A 142 -6.12 -17.81 15.62
CA GLN A 142 -6.23 -17.64 17.07
C GLN A 142 -4.91 -17.90 17.81
N ASN A 143 -4.00 -18.67 17.22
CA ASN A 143 -2.67 -18.88 17.79
C ASN A 143 -1.75 -17.65 17.64
N ASN A 144 -2.06 -16.75 16.71
CA ASN A 144 -1.30 -15.52 16.48
C ASN A 144 -1.97 -14.28 17.11
N TYR A 145 -3.30 -14.28 17.24
CA TYR A 145 -4.07 -13.13 17.68
C TYR A 145 -5.23 -13.54 18.61
N ASP A 146 -5.26 -12.94 19.81
CA ASP A 146 -6.42 -13.06 20.70
C ASP A 146 -7.65 -12.42 20.06
N TRP A 147 -8.78 -13.13 20.09
CA TRP A 147 -10.04 -12.69 19.49
C TRP A 147 -9.86 -12.19 18.04
N PRO A 148 -9.39 -13.03 17.11
CA PRO A 148 -8.91 -12.57 15.79
C PRO A 148 -10.00 -11.95 14.92
N TYR A 149 -11.27 -12.25 15.20
CA TYR A 149 -12.42 -11.69 14.49
C TYR A 149 -12.94 -10.39 15.11
N HIS A 150 -12.35 -9.89 16.19
CA HIS A 150 -12.71 -8.61 16.80
C HIS A 150 -11.73 -7.53 16.35
N PHE A 151 -12.29 -6.40 15.92
CA PHE A 151 -11.52 -5.21 15.59
C PHE A 151 -10.96 -4.58 16.85
N ASN A 152 -9.65 -4.73 17.05
CA ASN A 152 -8.97 -4.21 18.22
C ASN A 152 -7.62 -3.56 17.85
N PRO A 153 -7.60 -2.26 17.49
CA PRO A 153 -6.36 -1.52 17.21
C PRO A 153 -5.35 -1.53 18.36
N TRP A 154 -5.81 -1.62 19.62
CA TRP A 154 -4.92 -1.63 20.79
C TRP A 154 -4.04 -2.88 20.87
N ARG A 155 -4.34 -3.95 20.12
CA ARG A 155 -3.46 -5.13 20.06
C ARG A 155 -2.08 -4.83 19.48
N TRP A 156 -1.94 -3.72 18.77
CA TRP A 156 -0.71 -3.26 18.14
C TRP A 156 0.04 -2.26 19.02
N GLN A 157 -0.56 -1.81 20.12
CA GLN A 157 0.10 -0.95 21.08
C GLN A 157 1.29 -1.69 21.69
N ASP A 158 2.46 -1.06 21.66
CA ASP A 158 3.73 -1.57 22.20
C ASP A 158 4.17 -2.93 21.61
N LYS A 159 3.58 -3.37 20.49
CA LYS A 159 4.04 -4.56 19.76
C LYS A 159 5.18 -4.21 18.82
N ASP A 160 6.23 -5.03 18.87
CA ASP A 160 7.26 -5.02 17.85
C ASP A 160 6.75 -5.72 16.57
N MET A 161 6.47 -4.91 15.55
CA MET A 161 6.00 -5.37 14.25
C MET A 161 7.00 -6.30 13.54
N SER A 162 8.29 -6.23 13.87
CA SER A 162 9.31 -7.11 13.26
C SER A 162 9.18 -8.57 13.69
N SER A 163 8.55 -8.82 14.85
CA SER A 163 8.30 -10.15 15.40
C SER A 163 6.92 -10.72 15.07
N CYS A 164 6.05 -9.91 14.43
CA CYS A 164 4.67 -10.28 14.16
C CYS A 164 4.54 -11.06 12.86
N ASN A 165 3.73 -12.13 12.87
CA ASN A 165 3.30 -12.86 11.67
C ASN A 165 2.26 -12.06 10.86
N PHE A 166 2.62 -10.86 10.42
CA PHE A 166 1.74 -9.91 9.75
C PHE A 166 2.36 -9.39 8.45
N THR A 167 1.77 -9.73 7.31
CA THR A 167 2.33 -9.40 5.99
C THR A 167 1.25 -8.93 5.01
N PRO A 168 0.49 -7.85 5.31
CA PRO A 168 -0.61 -7.38 4.46
C PRO A 168 -0.13 -6.88 3.09
N PHE A 169 1.15 -6.48 3.00
CA PHE A 169 1.80 -5.99 1.79
C PHE A 169 2.72 -7.05 1.14
N GLY A 170 2.62 -8.31 1.57
CA GLY A 170 3.54 -9.37 1.17
C GLY A 170 4.92 -9.21 1.84
N GLY A 171 5.98 -9.61 1.13
CA GLY A 171 7.35 -9.58 1.67
C GLY A 171 8.41 -10.03 0.67
N GLY A 172 9.67 -9.93 1.10
CA GLY A 172 10.85 -10.26 0.29
C GLY A 172 11.02 -9.33 -0.92
N GLN A 173 11.58 -9.85 -2.02
CA GLN A 173 11.85 -9.07 -3.25
C GLN A 173 10.59 -8.53 -3.96
N ARG A 174 9.40 -8.95 -3.52
CA ARG A 174 8.10 -8.53 -4.06
C ARG A 174 7.23 -7.89 -2.97
N LEU A 175 7.85 -7.28 -1.97
CA LEU A 175 7.16 -6.40 -1.03
C LEU A 175 6.45 -5.28 -1.83
N CYS A 176 5.22 -4.94 -1.43
CA CYS A 176 4.44 -3.93 -2.13
C CYS A 176 5.22 -2.61 -2.24
N PRO A 177 5.45 -2.09 -3.46
CA PRO A 177 6.15 -0.81 -3.63
C PRO A 177 5.32 0.39 -3.15
N GLY A 178 3.99 0.22 -3.01
CA GLY A 178 3.09 1.25 -2.51
C GLY A 178 2.83 1.20 -1.00
N LEU A 179 3.59 0.42 -0.23
CA LEU A 179 3.34 0.25 1.22
C LEU A 179 3.29 1.59 1.97
N ASP A 180 4.31 2.42 1.79
CA ASP A 180 4.42 3.69 2.51
C ASP A 180 3.37 4.71 2.01
N LEU A 181 3.13 4.72 0.70
CA LEU A 181 2.13 5.61 0.08
C LEU A 181 0.71 5.27 0.56
N ALA A 182 0.31 4.00 0.53
CA ALA A 182 -1.01 3.56 0.97
C ALA A 182 -1.26 3.87 2.45
N ARG A 183 -0.24 3.73 3.30
CA ARG A 183 -0.34 4.12 4.72
C ARG A 183 -0.46 5.62 4.90
N LEU A 184 0.25 6.41 4.11
CA LEU A 184 0.16 7.87 4.13
C LEU A 184 -1.24 8.34 3.70
N GLU A 185 -1.75 7.85 2.56
CA GLU A 185 -3.07 8.20 2.03
C GLU A 185 -4.19 7.84 3.00
N ALA A 186 -4.15 6.62 3.57
CA ALA A 186 -5.10 6.22 4.61
C ALA A 186 -5.00 7.13 5.84
N SER A 187 -3.80 7.52 6.26
CA SER A 187 -3.62 8.39 7.43
C SER A 187 -4.18 9.79 7.20
N ILE A 188 -3.91 10.39 6.03
CA ILE A 188 -4.43 11.71 5.65
C ILE A 188 -5.95 11.67 5.54
N PHE A 189 -6.49 10.66 4.83
CA PHE A 189 -7.93 10.46 4.71
C PHE A 189 -8.58 10.37 6.08
N LEU A 190 -8.07 9.48 6.95
CA LEU A 190 -8.64 9.29 8.28
C LEU A 190 -8.57 10.54 9.12
N HIS A 191 -7.45 11.28 9.09
CA HIS A 191 -7.31 12.52 9.81
C HIS A 191 -8.42 13.52 9.44
N TYR A 192 -8.61 13.80 8.15
CA TYR A 192 -9.65 14.74 7.71
C TYR A 192 -11.06 14.18 7.92
N PHE A 193 -11.26 12.89 7.69
CA PHE A 193 -12.55 12.24 7.85
C PHE A 193 -13.06 12.35 9.30
N VAL A 194 -12.23 12.08 10.30
CA VAL A 194 -12.66 12.07 11.71
C VAL A 194 -12.72 13.46 12.34
N THR A 195 -11.90 14.41 11.85
CA THR A 195 -11.90 15.80 12.33
C THR A 195 -13.07 16.57 11.74
N GLN A 196 -13.27 16.52 10.42
CA GLN A 196 -14.24 17.37 9.73
C GLN A 196 -15.65 16.80 9.62
N PHE A 197 -15.80 15.47 9.67
CA PHE A 197 -17.11 14.83 9.52
C PHE A 197 -17.59 14.20 10.83
N ARG A 198 -18.92 14.13 10.96
CA ARG A 198 -19.61 13.27 11.91
C ARG A 198 -20.51 12.37 11.09
N TYR A 199 -20.48 11.09 11.38
CA TYR A 199 -21.31 10.08 10.75
C TYR A 199 -22.01 9.30 11.86
N ASN A 200 -23.23 8.85 11.59
CA ASN A 200 -24.06 8.04 12.49
C ASN A 200 -24.20 6.64 11.92
#